data_AF-A0A0N0D997-F1
#
_entry.id   AF-A0A0N0D997-F1
#
_cell.length_a   1.000
_cell.length_b   1.000
_cell.length_c   1.000
_cell.angle_alpha   90.00
_cell.angle_beta   90.00
_cell.angle_gamma   90.00
#
_symmetry.space_group_name_H-M   'P 1'
#
loop_
_entity.id
_entity.type
_entity.pdbx_description
1 polymer ?
#
loop_
_entity_poly.entity_id
_entity_poly.type
_entity_poly.pdbx_seq_one_letter_code
_entity_poly.pdbx_strand_id
1 'polypeptide(L)'
;MKLKIRASIVGLASLGLVFFCGPTYASGTTEINYRSDGKAVAKACLGFLASGQATTALTNSGFEINRSTKKRTLFKKVEQSGLLPTAFLFTVAKKSGDQDYRRCGFHLTLPNRLAVERSSPEFNEVLNALRTELKTNGYKKSIRKNAVGRETEIWTGPHGSYKFQIVSSLGAVGMDVVPAK
;
A
#
# COMPACT_ATOMS: atom_id res chain seq x y z
N MET A 1 43.06 -52.23 -55.87
CA MET A 1 43.74 -52.40 -54.58
C MET A 1 44.60 -51.16 -54.31
N LYS A 2 44.11 -50.21 -53.49
CA LYS A 2 44.88 -49.09 -52.88
C LYS A 2 43.97 -48.33 -51.87
N LEU A 3 44.47 -48.27 -50.63
CA LEU A 3 44.36 -47.26 -49.56
C LEU A 3 43.00 -46.72 -49.03
N LYS A 4 42.59 -47.23 -47.85
CA LYS A 4 42.62 -46.56 -46.51
C LYS A 4 42.30 -45.05 -46.40
N ILE A 5 41.19 -44.67 -45.73
CA ILE A 5 41.10 -44.13 -44.34
C ILE A 5 39.73 -43.46 -44.08
N ARG A 6 39.34 -43.61 -42.81
CA ARG A 6 38.13 -43.25 -42.07
C ARG A 6 37.69 -41.79 -42.17
N ALA A 7 36.37 -41.57 -42.16
CA ALA A 7 35.75 -40.41 -41.55
C ALA A 7 34.54 -40.90 -40.74
N SER A 8 34.64 -40.79 -39.41
CA SER A 8 33.54 -41.01 -38.48
C SER A 8 32.52 -39.88 -38.63
N ILE A 9 31.28 -40.21 -38.99
CA ILE A 9 30.16 -39.29 -38.88
C ILE A 9 29.68 -39.35 -37.43
N VAL A 10 30.25 -38.47 -36.60
CA VAL A 10 29.69 -38.14 -35.28
C VAL A 10 28.51 -37.20 -35.56
N GLY A 11 27.31 -37.72 -35.42
CA GLY A 11 26.14 -36.87 -35.24
C GLY A 11 26.26 -36.14 -33.92
N LEU A 12 26.01 -34.84 -33.93
CA LEU A 12 25.51 -34.14 -32.75
C LEU A 12 24.77 -32.90 -33.22
N ALA A 13 23.44 -32.98 -33.14
CA ALA A 13 22.58 -31.81 -33.13
C ALA A 13 22.91 -30.98 -31.87
N SER A 14 23.33 -29.74 -32.04
CA SER A 14 23.29 -28.75 -30.97
C SER A 14 22.32 -27.64 -31.38
N LEU A 15 21.09 -27.80 -30.88
CA LEU A 15 20.08 -26.75 -30.84
C LEU A 15 20.66 -25.48 -30.23
N GLY A 16 20.28 -24.34 -30.82
CA GLY A 16 20.55 -23.02 -30.28
C GLY A 16 20.05 -22.87 -28.84
N LEU A 17 20.96 -22.55 -27.94
CA LEU A 17 20.65 -22.03 -26.61
C LEU A 17 20.46 -20.52 -26.74
N VAL A 18 19.22 -20.13 -27.03
CA VAL A 18 18.75 -18.77 -26.83
C VAL A 18 18.70 -18.53 -25.32
N PHE A 19 19.32 -17.43 -24.89
CA PHE A 19 19.20 -16.87 -23.55
C PHE A 19 17.73 -16.87 -23.08
N PHE A 20 17.43 -17.63 -22.03
CA PHE A 20 16.42 -17.23 -21.07
C PHE A 20 17.07 -17.29 -19.69
N CYS A 21 17.69 -16.17 -19.31
CA CYS A 21 17.58 -15.70 -17.94
C CYS A 21 16.07 -15.59 -17.68
N GLY A 22 15.46 -16.67 -17.19
CA GLY A 22 14.17 -16.55 -16.55
C GLY A 22 14.32 -15.52 -15.43
N PRO A 23 13.35 -14.65 -15.20
CA PRO A 23 13.38 -13.85 -13.99
C PRO A 23 13.55 -14.85 -12.85
N THR A 24 14.65 -14.76 -12.12
CA THR A 24 14.74 -15.31 -10.79
C THR A 24 13.59 -14.66 -10.06
N TYR A 25 12.47 -15.39 -9.95
CA TYR A 25 11.42 -15.05 -9.03
C TYR A 25 12.13 -14.93 -7.70
N ALA A 26 12.34 -13.69 -7.26
CA ALA A 26 12.68 -13.44 -5.89
C ALA A 26 11.55 -14.09 -5.10
N SER A 27 11.84 -15.27 -4.55
CA SER A 27 11.02 -15.97 -3.59
C SER A 27 11.05 -15.18 -2.28
N GLY A 28 10.62 -13.92 -2.34
CA GLY A 28 10.11 -13.22 -1.20
C GLY A 28 8.71 -13.75 -1.01
N THR A 29 8.55 -14.73 -0.12
CA THR A 29 7.27 -14.98 0.55
C THR A 29 6.88 -13.66 1.20
N THR A 30 6.18 -12.79 0.46
CA THR A 30 5.86 -11.45 0.92
C THR A 30 4.62 -11.56 1.78
N GLU A 31 4.78 -12.21 2.93
CA GLU A 31 3.85 -12.15 4.05
C GLU A 31 3.63 -10.67 4.39
N ILE A 32 2.39 -10.28 4.64
CA ILE A 32 2.06 -8.91 5.02
C ILE A 32 2.82 -8.56 6.30
N ASN A 33 3.76 -7.61 6.21
CA ASN A 33 4.43 -7.06 7.39
C ASN A 33 3.66 -5.82 7.85
N TYR A 34 2.66 -6.04 8.71
CA TYR A 34 1.72 -4.99 9.16
C TYR A 34 2.41 -3.71 9.65
N ARG A 35 3.56 -3.84 10.33
CA ARG A 35 4.34 -2.69 10.80
C ARG A 35 5.00 -1.93 9.65
N SER A 36 5.72 -2.63 8.78
CA SER A 36 6.41 -2.02 7.64
C SER A 36 5.43 -1.41 6.66
N ASP A 37 4.37 -2.16 6.33
CA ASP A 37 3.31 -1.73 5.43
C ASP A 37 2.52 -0.55 6.01
N GLY A 38 2.25 -0.54 7.33
CA GLY A 38 1.66 0.61 8.01
C GLY A 38 2.51 1.88 7.90
N LYS A 39 3.84 1.78 8.01
CA LYS A 39 4.75 2.93 7.79
C LYS A 39 4.73 3.40 6.34
N ALA A 40 4.76 2.47 5.38
CA ALA A 40 4.70 2.80 3.95
C ALA A 40 3.40 3.54 3.59
N VAL A 41 2.27 3.04 4.11
CA VAL A 41 0.95 3.63 4.00
C VAL A 41 0.92 5.04 4.59
N ALA A 42 1.52 5.25 5.76
CA ALA A 42 1.58 6.57 6.39
C ALA A 42 2.35 7.59 5.55
N LYS A 43 3.54 7.21 5.05
CA LYS A 43 4.35 8.04 4.15
C LYS A 43 3.58 8.40 2.88
N ALA A 44 2.91 7.42 2.29
CA ALA A 44 2.13 7.62 1.08
C ALA A 44 0.90 8.52 1.32
N CYS A 45 0.21 8.35 2.45
CA CYS A 45 -0.87 9.24 2.91
C CYS A 45 -0.39 10.69 3.03
N LEU A 46 0.72 10.92 3.75
CA LEU A 46 1.29 12.24 3.94
C LEU A 46 1.71 12.89 2.62
N GLY A 47 2.39 12.15 1.76
CA GLY A 47 2.76 12.61 0.43
C GLY A 47 1.54 13.01 -0.40
N PHE A 48 0.53 12.14 -0.49
CA PHE A 48 -0.69 12.41 -1.24
C PHE A 48 -1.45 13.65 -0.72
N LEU A 49 -1.64 13.74 0.60
CA LEU A 49 -2.31 14.87 1.25
C LEU A 49 -1.54 16.18 1.10
N ALA A 50 -0.22 16.12 0.89
CA ALA A 50 0.65 17.25 0.60
C ALA A 50 0.86 17.53 -0.91
N SER A 51 0.08 16.90 -1.80
CA SER A 51 0.20 17.01 -3.28
C SER A 51 1.46 16.38 -3.86
N GLY A 52 2.22 15.63 -3.05
CA GLY A 52 3.43 14.93 -3.46
C GLY A 52 3.16 13.55 -4.07
N GLN A 53 4.25 12.88 -4.46
CA GLN A 53 4.18 11.53 -5.04
C GLN A 53 3.95 10.47 -3.96
N ALA A 54 2.80 9.80 -4.02
CA ALA A 54 2.42 8.74 -3.08
C ALA A 54 2.67 7.32 -3.61
N THR A 55 2.77 7.17 -4.93
CA THR A 55 2.92 5.89 -5.63
C THR A 55 4.23 5.18 -5.27
N THR A 56 5.35 5.90 -5.29
CA THR A 56 6.69 5.31 -5.10
C THR A 56 6.84 4.58 -3.77
N ALA A 57 6.35 5.18 -2.67
CA ALA A 57 6.43 4.57 -1.35
C ALA A 57 5.66 3.25 -1.26
N LEU A 58 4.50 3.16 -1.92
CA LEU A 58 3.66 1.96 -1.92
C LEU A 58 4.24 0.88 -2.81
N THR A 59 4.70 1.23 -4.01
CA THR A 59 5.31 0.29 -4.96
C THR A 59 6.57 -0.34 -4.38
N ASN A 60 7.43 0.43 -3.69
CA ASN A 60 8.59 -0.10 -2.99
C ASN A 60 8.25 -1.06 -1.84
N SER A 61 7.02 -1.00 -1.33
CA SER A 61 6.51 -1.91 -0.30
C SER A 61 5.69 -3.08 -0.86
N GLY A 62 5.71 -3.27 -2.18
CA GLY A 62 5.05 -4.38 -2.87
C GLY A 62 3.55 -4.16 -3.13
N PHE A 63 3.06 -2.92 -3.02
CA PHE A 63 1.71 -2.60 -3.46
C PHE A 63 1.67 -2.29 -4.95
N GLU A 64 0.70 -2.88 -5.64
CA GLU A 64 0.45 -2.66 -7.05
C GLU A 64 -0.78 -1.79 -7.27
N ILE A 65 -0.78 -1.02 -8.35
CA ILE A 65 -1.96 -0.26 -8.76
C ILE A 65 -3.00 -1.25 -9.30
N ASN A 66 -4.08 -1.44 -8.55
CA ASN A 66 -5.18 -2.31 -8.96
C ASN A 66 -6.22 -1.55 -9.81
N ARG A 67 -6.51 -0.29 -9.48
CA ARG A 67 -7.43 0.55 -10.24
C ARG A 67 -7.05 2.01 -10.09
N SER A 68 -6.95 2.73 -11.21
CA SER A 68 -6.69 4.17 -11.21
C SER A 68 -7.72 4.91 -12.05
N THR A 69 -8.23 6.01 -11.51
CA THR A 69 -9.15 6.94 -12.16
C THR A 69 -8.75 8.36 -11.75
N LYS A 70 -9.26 9.39 -12.45
CA LYS A 70 -8.98 10.79 -12.13
C LYS A 70 -9.25 11.18 -10.66
N LYS A 71 -10.17 10.50 -9.97
CA LYS A 71 -10.60 10.83 -8.60
C LYS A 71 -10.18 9.80 -7.56
N ARG A 72 -9.67 8.65 -7.99
CA ARG A 72 -9.48 7.50 -7.11
C ARG A 72 -8.35 6.61 -7.62
N THR A 73 -7.42 6.29 -6.74
CA THR A 73 -6.37 5.30 -7.00
C THR A 73 -6.37 4.26 -5.91
N LEU A 74 -6.52 3.00 -6.29
CA LEU A 74 -6.54 1.83 -5.42
C LEU A 74 -5.27 1.03 -5.63
N PHE A 75 -4.50 0.90 -4.57
CA PHE A 75 -3.34 0.04 -4.45
C PHE A 75 -3.73 -1.24 -3.70
N LYS A 76 -3.21 -2.39 -4.14
CA LYS A 76 -3.42 -3.66 -3.46
C LYS A 76 -2.10 -4.41 -3.35
N LYS A 77 -1.94 -5.12 -2.24
CA LYS A 77 -0.86 -6.06 -2.02
C LYS A 77 -1.50 -7.42 -1.73
N VAL A 78 -1.31 -8.37 -2.65
CA VAL A 78 -1.91 -9.71 -2.62
C VAL A 78 -0.81 -10.71 -2.26
N GLU A 79 -1.11 -11.66 -1.36
CA GLU A 79 -0.20 -12.78 -1.07
C GLU A 79 -0.37 -13.90 -2.12
N GLN A 80 0.69 -14.68 -2.35
CA GLN A 80 0.72 -15.76 -3.35
C GLN A 80 -0.29 -16.91 -3.08
N SER A 81 -0.96 -16.93 -1.93
CA SER A 81 -1.82 -18.02 -1.44
C SER A 81 -3.33 -17.82 -1.66
N GLY A 82 -3.76 -16.84 -2.47
CA GLY A 82 -5.18 -16.64 -2.81
C GLY A 82 -6.01 -15.92 -1.75
N LEU A 83 -5.35 -15.22 -0.82
CA LEU A 83 -5.95 -14.49 0.30
C LEU A 83 -6.41 -13.07 -0.10
N LEU A 84 -7.37 -12.52 0.65
CA LEU A 84 -7.87 -11.16 0.40
C LEU A 84 -6.79 -10.10 0.75
N PRO A 85 -6.54 -9.12 -0.14
CA PRO A 85 -5.39 -8.23 -0.04
C PRO A 85 -5.53 -7.12 1.01
N THR A 86 -4.38 -6.65 1.50
CA THR A 86 -4.30 -5.30 2.09
C THR A 86 -4.49 -4.29 0.98
N ALA A 87 -5.41 -3.36 1.17
CA ALA A 87 -5.77 -2.37 0.16
C ALA A 87 -5.56 -0.96 0.68
N PHE A 88 -5.06 -0.10 -0.20
CA PHE A 88 -4.87 1.31 0.09
C PHE A 88 -5.52 2.17 -0.97
N LEU A 89 -6.20 3.21 -0.53
CA LEU A 89 -7.10 3.99 -1.34
C LEU A 89 -6.78 5.48 -1.19
N PHE A 90 -6.44 6.10 -2.31
CA PHE A 90 -6.44 7.54 -2.45
C PHE A 90 -7.71 8.00 -3.13
N THR A 91 -8.29 9.08 -2.61
CA THR A 91 -9.46 9.74 -3.18
C THR A 91 -9.28 11.24 -3.20
N VAL A 92 -9.51 11.82 -4.37
CA VAL A 92 -9.76 13.25 -4.53
C VAL A 92 -11.27 13.39 -4.67
N ALA A 93 -11.92 13.93 -3.65
CA ALA A 93 -13.36 14.15 -3.68
C ALA A 93 -13.62 15.64 -3.83
N LYS A 94 -14.61 16.01 -4.65
CA LYS A 94 -15.17 17.36 -4.61
C LYS A 94 -16.11 17.41 -3.41
N LYS A 95 -15.64 17.97 -2.30
CA LYS A 95 -16.54 18.33 -1.20
C LYS A 95 -17.25 19.62 -1.61
N SER A 96 -18.53 19.78 -1.28
CA SER A 96 -19.25 21.01 -1.60
C SER A 96 -18.49 22.21 -1.01
N GLY A 97 -18.07 23.14 -1.87
CA GLY A 97 -17.27 24.31 -1.49
C GLY A 97 -15.75 24.09 -1.33
N ASP A 98 -15.20 22.90 -1.57
CA ASP A 98 -13.76 22.61 -1.44
C ASP A 98 -13.29 21.70 -2.59
N GLN A 99 -12.69 22.32 -3.59
CA GLN A 99 -12.21 21.64 -4.81
C GLN A 99 -10.87 20.93 -4.60
N ASP A 100 -10.12 21.31 -3.56
CA ASP A 100 -8.78 20.79 -3.25
C ASP A 100 -8.80 19.68 -2.17
N TYR A 101 -10.00 19.28 -1.76
CA TYR A 101 -10.21 18.24 -0.77
C TYR A 101 -9.60 16.90 -1.19
N ARG A 102 -8.78 16.35 -0.29
CA ARG A 102 -8.10 15.06 -0.44
C ARG A 102 -8.38 14.18 0.76
N ARG A 103 -8.52 12.89 0.47
CA ARG A 103 -8.65 11.81 1.45
C ARG A 103 -7.77 10.64 1.04
N CYS A 104 -6.98 10.14 1.96
CA CYS A 104 -6.32 8.84 1.84
C CYS A 104 -6.94 7.88 2.86
N GLY A 105 -6.84 6.57 2.63
CA GLY A 105 -7.27 5.59 3.60
C GLY A 105 -6.78 4.19 3.28
N PHE A 106 -6.59 3.39 4.32
CA PHE A 106 -6.24 1.98 4.21
C PHE A 106 -7.41 1.11 4.65
N HIS A 107 -7.46 -0.07 4.06
CA HIS A 107 -8.35 -1.15 4.42
C HIS A 107 -7.48 -2.38 4.63
N LEU A 108 -7.50 -2.92 5.84
CA LEU A 108 -6.88 -4.20 6.10
C LEU A 108 -7.90 -5.29 5.83
N THR A 109 -7.54 -6.27 5.03
CA THR A 109 -8.28 -7.54 4.95
C THR A 109 -7.37 -8.62 5.50
N LEU A 110 -7.88 -9.43 6.43
CA LEU A 110 -7.11 -10.53 6.99
C LEU A 110 -7.50 -11.85 6.32
N PRO A 111 -6.55 -12.79 6.18
CA PRO A 111 -6.83 -14.16 5.76
C PRO A 111 -7.98 -14.75 6.58
N ASN A 112 -8.97 -15.35 5.91
CA ASN A 112 -10.13 -15.99 6.54
C ASN A 112 -11.06 -15.06 7.36
N ARG A 113 -10.96 -13.73 7.19
CA ARG A 113 -11.90 -12.78 7.78
C ARG A 113 -12.34 -11.77 6.72
N LEU A 114 -13.58 -11.94 6.24
CA LEU A 114 -14.23 -10.98 5.32
C LEU A 114 -14.32 -9.56 5.91
N ALA A 115 -14.19 -9.42 7.24
CA ALA A 115 -14.05 -8.16 7.93
C ALA A 115 -12.99 -8.28 9.03
N VAL A 116 -12.07 -7.32 9.07
CA VAL A 116 -11.11 -7.20 10.17
C VAL A 116 -11.77 -6.51 11.34
N GLU A 117 -11.73 -7.16 12.51
CA GLU A 117 -12.18 -6.55 13.75
C GLU A 117 -11.19 -5.46 14.18
N ARG A 118 -11.70 -4.32 14.63
CA ARG A 118 -10.90 -3.22 15.19
C ARG A 118 -9.99 -3.65 16.35
N SER A 119 -10.35 -4.73 17.04
CA SER A 119 -9.61 -5.35 18.14
C SER A 119 -8.48 -6.27 17.67
N SER A 120 -8.39 -6.59 16.37
CA SER A 120 -7.36 -7.50 15.88
C SER A 120 -5.95 -6.93 16.12
N PRO A 121 -4.99 -7.76 16.55
CA PRO A 121 -3.60 -7.35 16.74
C PRO A 121 -3.00 -6.69 15.50
N GLU A 122 -3.32 -7.22 14.32
CA GLU A 122 -2.81 -6.77 13.02
C GLU A 122 -3.32 -5.36 12.68
N PHE A 123 -4.61 -5.10 12.89
CA PHE A 123 -5.17 -3.76 12.71
C PHE A 123 -4.53 -2.75 13.67
N ASN A 124 -4.35 -3.13 14.92
CA ASN A 124 -3.70 -2.28 15.92
C ASN A 124 -2.23 -2.03 15.58
N GLU A 125 -1.52 -3.00 15.00
CA GLU A 125 -0.14 -2.84 14.56
C GLU A 125 -0.03 -1.85 13.39
N VAL A 126 -0.87 -1.98 12.36
CA VAL A 126 -0.92 -1.02 11.24
C VAL A 126 -1.24 0.38 11.76
N LEU A 127 -2.25 0.50 12.63
CA LEU A 127 -2.67 1.76 13.22
C LEU A 127 -1.56 2.42 14.05
N ASN A 128 -0.85 1.63 14.86
CA ASN A 128 0.26 2.14 15.67
C ASN A 128 1.46 2.53 14.81
N ALA A 129 1.77 1.78 13.76
CA ALA A 129 2.80 2.13 12.79
C ALA A 129 2.49 3.47 12.11
N LEU A 130 1.25 3.68 11.67
CA LEU A 130 0.77 4.95 11.11
C LEU A 130 0.96 6.13 12.06
N ARG A 131 0.48 6.00 13.30
CA ARG A 131 0.59 7.05 14.32
C ARG A 131 2.04 7.35 14.69
N THR A 132 2.88 6.32 14.73
CA THR A 132 4.32 6.47 15.01
C THR A 132 4.98 7.25 13.89
N GLU A 133 4.72 6.91 12.63
CA GLU A 133 5.29 7.61 11.47
C GLU A 133 4.86 9.08 11.45
N LEU A 134 3.58 9.38 11.73
CA LEU A 134 3.09 10.76 11.87
C LEU A 134 3.87 11.53 12.95
N LYS A 135 4.02 10.94 14.14
CA LYS A 135 4.76 11.54 15.25
C LYS A 135 6.23 11.80 14.87
N THR A 136 6.88 10.84 14.22
CA THR A 136 8.28 10.97 13.76
C THR A 136 8.44 12.09 12.74
N ASN A 137 7.44 12.34 11.90
CA ASN A 137 7.43 13.43 10.92
C ASN A 137 6.90 14.76 11.50
N GLY A 138 6.91 14.92 12.82
CA GLY A 138 6.59 16.19 13.49
C GLY A 138 5.10 16.51 13.62
N TYR A 139 4.20 15.56 13.34
CA TYR A 139 2.77 15.77 13.56
C TYR A 139 2.41 15.59 15.04
N LYS A 140 1.61 16.51 15.56
CA LYS A 140 1.07 16.47 16.92
C LYS A 140 -0.38 16.01 16.91
N LYS A 141 -0.68 15.02 17.74
CA LYS A 141 -2.05 14.53 17.97
C LYS A 141 -2.81 15.48 18.90
N SER A 142 -4.07 15.76 18.55
CA SER A 142 -5.06 16.38 19.42
C SER A 142 -6.40 15.66 19.28
N ILE A 143 -7.22 15.70 20.33
CA ILE A 143 -8.60 15.19 20.27
C ILE A 143 -9.54 16.39 20.24
N ARG A 144 -10.44 16.42 19.25
CA ARG A 144 -11.50 17.43 19.16
C ARG A 144 -12.86 16.75 19.26
N LYS A 145 -13.76 17.29 20.08
CA LYS A 145 -15.17 16.87 20.08
C LYS A 145 -15.92 17.64 19.01
N ASN A 146 -16.74 16.94 18.23
CA ASN A 146 -17.66 17.59 17.30
C ASN A 146 -18.96 18.01 18.02
N ALA A 147 -19.87 18.66 17.29
CA ALA A 147 -21.14 19.16 17.85
C ALA A 147 -22.04 18.07 18.45
N VAL A 148 -21.85 16.80 18.09
CA VAL A 148 -22.59 15.64 18.63
C VAL A 148 -21.78 14.88 19.70
N GLY A 149 -20.75 15.52 20.27
CA GLY A 149 -19.93 14.96 21.35
C GLY A 149 -18.95 13.86 20.95
N ARG A 150 -18.85 13.52 19.65
CA ARG A 150 -17.93 12.46 19.18
C ARG A 150 -16.52 12.99 19.12
N GLU A 151 -15.61 12.25 19.75
CA GLU A 151 -14.18 12.51 19.71
C GLU A 151 -13.60 12.19 18.34
N THR A 152 -12.79 13.12 17.86
CA THR A 152 -12.13 13.05 16.56
C THR A 152 -10.64 13.27 16.78
N GLU A 153 -9.84 12.30 16.35
CA GLU A 153 -8.38 12.41 16.39
C GLU A 153 -7.90 13.28 15.22
N ILE A 154 -7.22 14.38 15.55
CA ILE A 154 -6.64 15.34 14.59
C ILE A 154 -5.12 15.31 14.72
N TRP A 155 -4.43 15.18 13.59
CA TRP A 155 -2.97 15.26 13.48
C TRP A 155 -2.59 16.54 12.76
N THR A 156 -1.86 17.43 13.42
CA THR A 156 -1.43 18.72 12.86
C THR A 156 0.09 18.77 12.74
N GLY A 157 0.59 19.14 11.57
CA GLY A 157 2.02 19.18 11.30
C GLY A 157 2.39 20.10 10.12
N PRO A 158 3.61 19.94 9.56
CA PRO A 158 4.18 20.87 8.58
C PRO A 158 3.37 21.06 7.29
N HIS A 159 2.58 20.05 6.91
CA HIS A 159 1.79 20.08 5.66
C HIS A 159 0.30 20.24 5.90
N GLY A 160 -0.11 20.60 7.12
CA GLY A 160 -1.50 20.90 7.47
C GLY A 160 -2.04 20.03 8.59
N SER A 161 -3.37 20.05 8.71
CA SER A 161 -4.13 19.29 9.71
C SER A 161 -4.95 18.20 9.03
N TYR A 162 -4.90 17.00 9.59
CA TYR A 162 -5.60 15.84 9.08
C TYR A 162 -6.49 15.21 10.14
N LYS A 163 -7.71 14.88 9.74
CA LYS A 163 -8.69 14.19 10.58
C LYS A 163 -8.57 12.70 10.35
N PHE A 164 -8.27 11.97 11.42
CA PHE A 164 -8.21 10.53 11.43
C PHE A 164 -9.61 9.94 11.62
N GLN A 165 -10.01 9.02 10.75
CA GLN A 165 -11.31 8.36 10.75
C GLN A 165 -11.10 6.85 10.86
N ILE A 166 -11.61 6.23 11.92
CA ILE A 166 -11.64 4.77 12.04
C ILE A 166 -13.05 4.32 11.67
N VAL A 167 -13.20 3.66 10.52
CA VAL A 167 -14.48 3.08 10.08
C VAL A 167 -14.48 1.61 10.48
N SER A 168 -15.02 1.36 11.67
CA SER A 168 -14.78 0.14 12.46
C SER A 168 -15.42 -1.14 11.92
N SER A 169 -16.47 -1.06 11.11
CA SER A 169 -17.13 -2.26 10.55
C SER A 169 -16.34 -2.93 9.42
N LEU A 170 -15.31 -2.27 8.88
CA LEU A 170 -14.59 -2.72 7.69
C LEU A 170 -13.06 -2.79 7.87
N GLY A 171 -12.54 -2.67 9.10
CA GLY A 171 -11.09 -2.63 9.33
C GLY A 171 -10.39 -1.49 8.58
N ALA A 172 -11.07 -0.35 8.46
CA ALA A 172 -10.65 0.75 7.60
C ALA A 172 -10.26 1.98 8.40
N VAL A 173 -9.24 2.67 7.92
CA VAL A 173 -8.77 3.93 8.47
C VAL A 173 -8.61 4.94 7.35
N GLY A 174 -9.21 6.10 7.51
CA GLY A 174 -9.06 7.23 6.61
C GLY A 174 -8.36 8.41 7.28
N MET A 175 -7.70 9.24 6.48
CA MET A 175 -7.28 10.57 6.85
C MET A 175 -7.81 11.58 5.84
N ASP A 176 -8.49 12.60 6.35
CA ASP A 176 -9.06 13.69 5.56
C ASP A 176 -8.30 14.98 5.82
N VAL A 177 -8.08 15.80 4.79
CA VAL A 177 -7.69 17.20 5.00
C VAL A 177 -8.73 17.91 5.86
N VAL A 178 -8.26 18.61 6.89
CA VAL A 178 -9.05 19.57 7.65
C VAL A 178 -8.76 20.94 7.04
N PRO A 179 -9.76 21.64 6.46
CA PRO A 179 -9.55 22.98 5.94
C PRO A 179 -8.96 23.89 7.01
N ALA A 180 -7.99 24.71 6.63
CA ALA A 180 -7.61 25.86 7.45
C ALA A 180 -8.87 26.73 7.59
N LYS A 181 -9.33 26.93 8.83
CA LYS A 181 -10.39 27.89 9.09
C LYS A 181 -9.87 29.30 8.87
#